data_AF-A0AAD6VA05-F1
#
_entry.id   AF-A0AAD6VA05-F1
#
_cell.length_a   1.000
_cell.length_b   1.000
_cell.length_c   1.000
_cell.angle_alpha   90.00
_cell.angle_beta   90.00
_cell.angle_gamma   90.00
#
_symmetry.space_group_name_H-M   'P 1'
#
loop_
_entity.id
_entity.type
_entity.pdbx_description
1 polymer ?
#
loop_
_entity_poly.entity_id
_entity_poly.type
_entity_poly.pdbx_seq_one_letter_code
_entity_poly.pdbx_strand_id
1 'polypeptide(L)'
;MRAHVASVRGHAEKLGRLYQDKPSDAQVIAILLMSLPPSYDALAVALDAHPSSGDIDFVVGRLLNEEQRQETEIGGVMPSYGESTTALNANTRDMSRVTCFKCHKRGHYQSQCPEPGPLVPLPPRDATQASIANTTFQF
;
A
#
# COMPACT_ATOMS: atom_id res chain seq x y z
N MET A 1 7.48 7.47 17.20
CA MET A 1 6.20 7.00 17.77
C MET A 1 6.33 5.93 18.86
N ARG A 2 7.08 4.83 18.67
CA ARG A 2 7.23 3.78 19.71
C ARG A 2 7.65 4.29 21.08
N ALA A 3 8.71 5.12 21.13
CA ALA A 3 9.20 5.70 22.38
C ALA A 3 8.14 6.61 23.04
N HIS A 4 7.34 7.31 22.24
CA HIS A 4 6.30 8.21 22.71
C HIS A 4 5.13 7.44 23.35
N VAL A 5 4.64 6.39 22.68
CA VAL A 5 3.58 5.51 23.24
C VAL A 5 4.04 4.89 24.56
N ALA A 6 5.28 4.41 24.64
CA ALA A 6 5.85 3.86 25.87
C ALA A 6 5.92 4.91 27.00
N SER A 7 6.32 6.16 26.67
CA SER A 7 6.37 7.25 27.65
C SER A 7 5.00 7.59 28.20
N VAL A 8 3.98 7.74 27.34
CA VAL A 8 2.62 8.08 27.76
C VAL A 8 2.00 6.97 28.62
N ARG A 9 2.14 5.70 28.23
CA ARG A 9 1.69 4.56 29.06
C ARG A 9 2.44 4.50 30.39
N GLY A 10 3.75 4.76 30.40
CA GLY A 10 4.55 4.83 31.62
C GLY A 10 4.11 5.95 32.57
N HIS A 11 3.72 7.10 32.05
CA HIS A 11 3.15 8.18 32.86
C HIS A 11 1.79 7.79 33.44
N ALA A 12 0.91 7.16 32.66
CA ALA A 12 -0.39 6.68 33.15
C ALA A 12 -0.25 5.67 34.30
N GLU A 13 0.68 4.73 34.19
CA GLU A 13 0.96 3.78 35.28
C GLU A 13 1.54 4.47 36.51
N LYS A 14 2.47 5.42 36.31
CA LYS A 14 3.08 6.17 37.41
C LYS A 14 2.03 6.96 38.20
N LEU A 15 1.08 7.59 37.52
CA LEU A 15 -0.03 8.31 38.15
C LEU A 15 -0.90 7.36 38.99
N GLY A 16 -1.25 6.20 38.44
CA GLY A 16 -2.01 5.18 39.17
C GLY A 16 -1.28 4.65 40.42
N ARG A 17 0.04 4.50 40.36
CA ARG A 17 0.84 4.02 41.50
C ARG A 17 1.03 5.07 42.60
N LEU A 18 1.27 6.32 42.22
CA LEU A 18 1.61 7.39 43.18
C LEU A 18 0.39 8.08 43.79
N TYR A 19 -0.67 8.26 43.00
CA TYR A 19 -1.80 9.09 43.38
C TYR A 19 -3.14 8.35 43.41
N GLN A 20 -3.16 7.05 43.07
CA GLN A 20 -4.40 6.24 42.86
C GLN A 20 -5.35 6.81 41.80
N ASP A 21 -4.94 7.86 41.09
CA ASP A 21 -5.69 8.52 40.03
C ASP A 21 -5.20 7.98 38.68
N LYS A 22 -5.53 6.72 38.40
CA LYS A 22 -5.17 6.10 37.13
C LYS A 22 -6.04 6.72 36.02
N PRO A 23 -5.45 7.36 35.00
CA PRO A 23 -6.24 7.91 33.91
C PRO A 23 -6.95 6.77 33.15
N SER A 24 -8.16 7.06 32.70
CA SER A 24 -8.93 6.14 31.86
C SER A 24 -8.25 5.94 30.51
N ASP A 25 -8.46 4.78 29.89
CA ASP A 25 -7.94 4.48 28.55
C ASP A 25 -8.36 5.55 27.53
N ALA A 26 -9.58 6.10 27.63
CA ALA A 26 -10.05 7.19 26.79
C ALA A 26 -9.20 8.47 26.93
N GLN A 27 -8.76 8.79 28.16
CA GLN A 27 -7.88 9.95 28.41
C GLN A 27 -6.48 9.70 27.86
N VAL A 28 -5.97 8.48 28.01
CA VAL A 28 -4.67 8.09 27.46
C VAL A 28 -4.70 8.13 25.93
N ILE A 29 -5.77 7.63 25.30
CA ILE A 29 -5.99 7.70 23.85
C ILE A 29 -6.06 9.16 23.39
N ALA A 30 -6.84 10.01 24.05
CA ALA A 30 -6.92 11.42 23.71
C ALA A 30 -5.54 12.11 23.77
N ILE A 31 -4.76 11.86 24.83
CA ILE A 31 -3.39 12.40 24.95
C ILE A 31 -2.49 11.88 23.83
N LEU A 32 -2.59 10.59 23.49
CA LEU A 32 -1.83 10.01 22.38
C LEU A 32 -2.17 10.67 21.05
N LEU A 33 -3.46 10.87 20.73
CA LEU A 33 -3.89 11.47 19.47
C LEU A 33 -3.56 12.96 19.38
N MET A 34 -3.70 13.72 20.47
CA MET A 34 -3.37 15.16 20.51
C MET A 34 -1.87 15.46 20.44
N SER A 35 -1.02 14.47 20.72
CA SER A 35 0.44 14.62 20.71
C SER A 35 1.09 14.08 19.43
N LEU A 36 0.28 13.71 18.43
CA LEU A 36 0.76 13.23 17.14
C LEU A 36 1.35 14.37 16.29
N PRO A 37 2.42 14.12 15.53
CA PRO A 37 2.88 15.03 14.49
C PRO A 37 1.85 15.17 13.36
N PRO A 38 1.85 16.27 12.58
CA PRO A 38 0.94 16.48 11.47
C PRO A 38 0.98 15.38 10.38
N SER A 39 2.09 14.64 10.26
CA SER A 39 2.18 13.49 9.34
C SER A 39 1.20 12.35 9.67
N TYR A 40 0.60 12.36 10.87
CA TYR A 40 -0.36 11.37 11.33
C TYR A 40 -1.81 11.88 11.31
N ASP A 41 -2.10 13.09 10.82
CA ASP A 41 -3.45 13.67 10.84
C ASP A 41 -4.49 12.79 10.13
N ALA A 42 -4.11 12.22 8.98
CA ALA A 42 -4.98 11.30 8.23
C ALA A 42 -5.29 10.03 9.04
N LEU A 43 -4.32 9.53 9.81
CA LEU A 43 -4.54 8.39 10.69
C LEU A 43 -5.42 8.79 11.88
N ALA A 44 -5.22 9.96 12.47
CA ALA A 44 -6.02 10.45 13.59
C ALA A 44 -7.51 10.51 13.21
N VAL A 45 -7.84 11.09 12.05
CA VAL A 45 -9.22 11.12 11.52
C VAL A 45 -9.77 9.71 11.30
N ALA A 46 -8.98 8.80 10.72
CA ALA A 46 -9.40 7.43 10.48
C ALA A 46 -9.62 6.63 11.79
N LEU A 47 -8.82 6.91 12.82
CA LEU A 47 -8.95 6.32 14.14
C LEU A 47 -10.19 6.84 14.85
N ASP A 48 -10.45 8.14 14.82
CA ASP A 48 -11.62 8.75 15.47
C ASP A 48 -12.94 8.23 14.89
N ALA A 49 -12.98 7.97 13.59
CA ALA A 49 -14.16 7.41 12.92
C ALA A 49 -14.34 5.89 13.13
N HIS A 50 -13.35 5.19 13.70
CA HIS A 50 -13.39 3.74 13.83
C HIS A 50 -14.22 3.32 15.06
N PRO A 51 -15.06 2.26 14.98
CA PRO A 51 -15.87 1.79 16.11
C PRO A 51 -15.05 1.33 17.32
N SER A 52 -13.78 0.98 17.11
CA SER A 52 -12.83 0.56 18.16
C SER A 52 -11.89 1.68 18.61
N SER A 53 -12.20 2.94 18.35
CA SER A 53 -11.38 4.10 18.75
C SER A 53 -11.15 4.20 20.26
N GLY A 54 -12.06 3.65 21.06
CA GLY A 54 -11.94 3.59 22.52
C GLY A 54 -11.05 2.47 23.06
N ASP A 55 -10.53 1.58 22.22
CA ASP A 55 -9.62 0.50 22.61
C ASP A 55 -8.16 0.94 22.42
N ILE A 56 -7.45 1.07 23.54
CA ILE A 56 -6.07 1.55 23.59
C ILE A 56 -5.09 0.62 22.85
N ASP A 57 -5.33 -0.69 22.81
CA ASP A 57 -4.45 -1.64 22.14
C ASP A 57 -4.69 -1.65 20.64
N PHE A 58 -5.94 -1.46 20.20
CA PHE A 58 -6.25 -1.21 18.80
C PHE A 58 -5.59 0.08 18.29
N VAL A 59 -5.76 1.19 19.03
CA VAL A 59 -5.18 2.50 18.68
C VAL A 59 -3.65 2.40 18.62
N VAL A 60 -3.01 1.81 19.62
CA VAL A 60 -1.55 1.62 19.61
C VAL A 60 -1.11 0.72 18.47
N GLY A 61 -1.81 -0.39 18.21
CA GLY A 61 -1.52 -1.25 17.07
C GLY A 61 -1.56 -0.49 15.74
N ARG A 62 -2.53 0.40 15.54
CA ARG A 62 -2.62 1.25 14.34
C ARG A 62 -1.51 2.29 14.26
N LEU A 63 -1.18 2.96 15.36
CA LEU A 63 -0.10 3.94 15.42
C LEU A 63 1.27 3.32 15.10
N LEU A 64 1.53 2.11 15.59
CA LEU A 64 2.77 1.38 15.31
C LEU A 64 2.86 0.93 13.84
N ASN A 65 1.75 0.46 13.27
CA ASN A 65 1.69 0.12 11.84
C ASN A 65 1.93 1.36 10.95
N GLU A 66 1.40 2.51 11.34
CA GLU A 66 1.62 3.78 10.63
C GLU A 66 3.08 4.24 10.69
N GLU A 67 3.73 4.13 11.85
CA GLU A 67 5.16 4.42 11.99
C GLU A 67 6.01 3.57 11.03
N GLN A 68 5.72 2.27 10.94
CA GLN A 68 6.42 1.38 10.00
C GLN A 68 6.21 1.80 8.54
N ARG A 69 5.04 2.34 8.18
CA ARG A 69 4.80 2.84 6.82
C ARG A 69 5.55 4.15 6.55
N GLN A 70 5.56 5.09 7.52
CA GLN A 70 6.28 6.36 7.36
C GLN A 70 7.80 6.17 7.21
N GLU A 71 8.40 5.19 7.88
CA GLU A 71 9.82 4.84 7.70
C GLU A 71 10.15 4.45 6.24
N THR A 72 9.20 3.81 5.55
CA THR A 72 9.36 3.45 4.13
C THR A 72 9.11 4.59 3.15
N GLU A 73 8.31 5.59 3.55
CA GLU A 73 7.95 6.74 2.70
C GLU A 73 8.98 7.89 2.78
N ILE A 74 9.60 8.13 3.94
CA ILE A 74 10.65 9.16 4.11
C ILE A 74 12.01 8.69 3.54
N GLY A 75 12.23 7.37 3.43
CA GLY A 75 13.36 6.77 2.70
C GLY A 75 13.14 6.64 1.19
N GLY A 76 11.97 7.06 0.69
CA GLY A 76 11.53 6.89 -0.70
C GLY A 76 11.80 8.06 -1.64
N VAL A 77 12.66 9.02 -1.27
CA VAL A 77 13.21 9.95 -2.26
C VAL A 77 14.18 9.17 -3.15
N MET A 78 13.65 8.78 -4.31
CA MET A 78 14.34 8.21 -5.46
C MET A 78 15.72 8.86 -5.71
N PRO A 79 16.83 8.11 -5.86
CA PRO A 79 17.87 8.50 -6.79
C PRO A 79 17.39 8.09 -8.19
N SER A 80 17.11 9.10 -9.01
CA SER A 80 17.02 8.96 -10.45
C SER A 80 18.43 8.73 -11.00
N TYR A 81 18.81 7.47 -11.25
CA TYR A 81 19.51 7.03 -12.46
C TYR A 81 19.49 5.50 -12.48
N GLY A 82 19.35 4.96 -13.69
CA GLY A 82 19.00 3.57 -13.91
C GLY A 82 20.05 2.54 -13.47
N GLU A 83 19.62 1.32 -13.74
CA GLU A 83 20.39 0.08 -13.81
C GLU A 83 20.22 -0.89 -12.64
N SER A 84 19.77 -2.07 -13.06
CA SER A 84 19.56 -3.31 -12.32
C SER A 84 20.70 -3.63 -11.36
N THR A 85 20.38 -4.01 -10.13
CA THR A 85 20.50 -5.40 -9.65
C THR A 85 20.09 -5.52 -8.19
N THR A 86 19.15 -6.44 -7.94
CA THR A 86 18.94 -7.21 -6.70
C THR A 86 19.03 -6.50 -5.34
N ALA A 87 17.88 -6.23 -4.73
CA ALA A 87 17.74 -6.23 -3.28
C ALA A 87 16.37 -6.80 -2.88
N LEU A 88 16.40 -7.97 -2.26
CA LEU A 88 15.29 -8.67 -1.64
C LEU A 88 14.69 -7.77 -0.56
N ASN A 89 13.45 -7.30 -0.73
CA ASN A 89 12.76 -6.55 0.30
C ASN A 89 11.49 -7.28 0.75
N ALA A 90 11.49 -7.63 2.03
CA ALA A 90 10.61 -8.59 2.69
C ALA A 90 9.23 -7.99 3.00
N ASN A 91 8.48 -7.69 1.94
CA ASN A 91 7.02 -7.57 1.97
C ASN A 91 6.40 -8.25 0.74
N THR A 92 6.98 -9.38 0.34
CA THR A 92 6.32 -10.28 -0.60
C THR A 92 5.19 -10.96 0.17
N ARG A 93 3.97 -10.40 0.12
CA ARG A 93 2.77 -11.23 0.14
C ARG A 93 3.07 -12.37 -0.81
N ASP A 94 3.12 -13.60 -0.32
CA ASP A 94 3.62 -14.75 -1.07
C ASP A 94 2.86 -14.88 -2.41
N MET A 95 3.40 -14.25 -3.47
CA MET A 95 2.74 -14.18 -4.78
C MET A 95 2.85 -15.52 -5.51
N SER A 96 3.56 -16.50 -4.93
CA SER A 96 3.63 -17.87 -5.46
C SER A 96 2.25 -18.53 -5.56
N ARG A 97 1.28 -18.09 -4.73
CA ARG A 97 -0.10 -18.59 -4.77
C ARG A 97 -1.01 -17.76 -5.67
N VAL A 98 -0.61 -16.54 -6.04
CA VAL A 98 -1.39 -15.66 -6.90
C VAL A 98 -1.23 -16.11 -8.34
N THR A 99 -2.33 -16.53 -8.96
CA THR A 99 -2.37 -16.91 -10.38
C THR A 99 -3.02 -15.78 -11.19
N CYS A 100 -2.34 -15.33 -12.24
CA CYS A 100 -2.85 -14.30 -13.13
C CYS A 100 -4.08 -14.79 -13.90
N PHE A 101 -5.18 -14.05 -13.88
CA PHE A 101 -6.39 -14.40 -14.64
C PHE A 101 -6.25 -14.22 -16.17
N LYS A 102 -5.18 -13.57 -16.64
CA LYS A 102 -4.95 -13.29 -18.07
C LYS A 102 -4.09 -14.37 -18.74
N CYS A 103 -2.99 -14.77 -18.10
CA CYS A 103 -2.03 -15.73 -18.66
C CYS A 103 -1.90 -17.02 -17.84
N HIS A 104 -2.64 -17.14 -16.73
CA HIS A 104 -2.63 -18.29 -15.82
C HIS A 104 -1.26 -18.65 -15.22
N LYS A 105 -0.29 -17.74 -15.28
CA LYS A 105 1.02 -17.88 -14.63
C LYS A 105 0.97 -17.34 -13.21
N ARG A 106 1.75 -17.94 -12.32
CA ARG A 106 1.85 -17.53 -10.91
C ARG A 106 2.79 -16.34 -10.74
N GLY A 107 2.64 -15.60 -9.64
CA GLY A 107 3.56 -14.52 -9.27
C GLY A 107 3.12 -13.10 -9.60
N HIS A 108 1.96 -12.89 -10.24
CA HIS A 108 1.45 -11.55 -10.58
C HIS A 108 -0.07 -11.50 -10.77
N TYR A 109 -0.67 -10.31 -10.63
CA TYR A 109 -2.07 -10.03 -10.96
C TYR A 109 -2.24 -9.60 -12.42
N GLN A 110 -3.47 -9.68 -12.96
CA GLN A 110 -3.77 -9.29 -14.35
C GLN A 110 -3.31 -7.86 -14.71
N SER A 111 -3.37 -6.92 -13.76
CA SER A 111 -2.92 -5.54 -13.93
C SER A 111 -1.41 -5.38 -14.11
N GLN A 112 -0.63 -6.36 -13.66
CA GLN A 112 0.83 -6.40 -13.75
C GLN A 112 1.31 -7.53 -14.67
N CYS A 113 0.44 -8.00 -15.57
CA CYS A 113 0.79 -9.07 -16.48
C CYS A 113 1.80 -8.57 -17.53
N PRO A 114 3.02 -9.14 -17.57
CA PRO A 114 4.06 -8.72 -18.51
C PRO A 114 3.76 -9.19 -19.94
N GLU A 115 2.78 -10.08 -20.13
CA GLU A 115 2.34 -10.47 -21.47
C GLU A 115 1.39 -9.41 -22.04
N PRO A 116 1.75 -8.73 -23.15
CA PRO A 116 0.74 -8.11 -23.99
C PRO A 116 -0.27 -9.21 -24.33
N GLY A 117 -1.57 -8.89 -24.30
CA GLY A 117 -2.61 -9.89 -24.58
C GLY A 117 -2.32 -10.61 -25.90
N PRO A 118 -2.85 -11.83 -26.12
CA PRO A 118 -2.46 -12.66 -27.25
C PRO A 118 -2.43 -11.81 -28.52
N LEU A 119 -1.24 -11.67 -29.10
CA LEU A 119 -1.03 -11.03 -30.38
C LEU A 119 -1.78 -11.88 -31.38
N VAL A 120 -3.05 -11.54 -31.64
CA VAL A 120 -3.68 -11.94 -32.89
C VAL A 120 -2.88 -11.19 -33.96
N PRO A 121 -2.13 -11.88 -34.84
CA PRO A 121 -1.34 -11.18 -35.85
C PRO A 121 -2.31 -10.39 -36.74
N LEU A 122 -2.25 -9.07 -36.69
CA LEU A 122 -2.93 -8.23 -37.67
C LEU A 122 -2.26 -8.48 -39.04
N PRO A 123 -3.03 -8.68 -40.12
CA PRO A 123 -2.44 -8.91 -41.43
C PRO A 123 -1.59 -7.71 -41.87
N PRO A 124 -0.43 -7.93 -42.53
CA PRO A 124 0.49 -6.88 -42.93
C PRO A 124 -0.15 -5.92 -43.94
N ARG A 125 0.05 -4.62 -43.75
CA ARG A 125 -0.70 -3.54 -44.42
C ARG A 125 -0.16 -3.05 -45.77
N ASP A 126 0.93 -3.57 -46.32
CA ASP A 126 1.51 -2.97 -47.53
C ASP A 126 2.04 -4.00 -48.54
N ALA A 127 1.20 -4.33 -49.53
CA ALA A 127 1.62 -4.73 -50.87
C ALA A 127 0.70 -4.05 -51.88
N THR A 128 0.89 -2.75 -52.05
CA THR A 128 0.40 -2.02 -53.23
C THR A 128 1.26 -2.47 -54.41
N GLN A 129 0.69 -3.14 -55.42
CA GLN A 129 0.54 -2.61 -56.79
C GLN A 129 0.24 -3.74 -57.81
N ALA A 130 -0.75 -3.44 -58.65
CA ALA A 130 -0.99 -3.96 -60.00
C ALA A 130 -1.31 -5.46 -60.19
N SER A 131 -2.58 -5.73 -60.48
CA SER A 131 -2.96 -6.37 -61.76
C SER A 131 -4.42 -6.06 -62.08
N ILE A 132 -4.58 -5.09 -62.98
CA ILE A 132 -5.75 -4.91 -63.82
C ILE A 132 -6.00 -6.21 -64.60
N ALA A 133 -7.20 -6.78 -64.45
CA ALA A 133 -7.77 -7.69 -65.44
C ALA A 133 -9.28 -7.51 -65.47
N ASN A 134 -9.73 -6.76 -66.47
CA ASN A 134 -11.09 -6.78 -67.02
C ASN A 134 -11.62 -8.21 -67.10
N THR A 135 -12.89 -8.46 -66.73
CA THR A 135 -13.84 -9.23 -67.58
C THR A 135 -15.29 -8.97 -67.14
N THR A 136 -16.02 -8.25 -67.98
CA THR A 136 -17.44 -8.43 -68.40
C THR A 136 -18.44 -9.11 -67.45
N PHE A 137 -19.53 -8.40 -67.12
CA PHE A 137 -20.87 -8.99 -67.13
C PHE A 137 -21.87 -8.00 -67.73
N GLN A 138 -22.62 -8.51 -68.71
CA GLN A 138 -23.57 -7.81 -69.57
C GLN A 138 -24.86 -7.42 -68.81
N PHE A 139 -25.57 -6.45 -69.40
CA PHE A 139 -26.91 -5.98 -69.02
C PHE A 139 -27.98 -7.07 -69.07
#